data_AF-A0A7J5UR46-F1
#
_entry.id   AF-A0A7J5UR46-F1
#
_cell.length_a   1.000
_cell.length_b   1.000
_cell.length_c   1.000
_cell.angle_alpha   90.00
_cell.angle_beta   90.00
_cell.angle_gamma   90.00
#
_symmetry.space_group_name_H-M   'P 1'
#
loop_
_entity.id
_entity.type
_entity.pdbx_description
1 polymer ?
#
loop_
_entity_poly.entity_id
_entity_poly.type
_entity_poly.pdbx_seq_one_letter_code
_entity_poly.pdbx_strand_id
1 'polypeptide(L)'
;MRAATRFNRSTFGRWLNGPSGRLFRVAAGSAFLVAGLRARGTAAGRAALLWSVFPLSAGTLDVCYISLSLGGPFRGAACRAA
;
A
#
# COMPACT_ATOMS: atom_id res chain seq x y z
N MET A 1 20.40 -8.85 9.12
CA MET A 1 19.88 -8.69 7.74
C MET A 1 18.68 -7.76 7.78
N ARG A 2 18.64 -6.68 6.99
CA ARG A 2 17.60 -5.63 7.08
C ARG A 2 16.23 -6.23 6.73
N ALA A 3 15.23 -6.05 7.60
CA ALA A 3 13.89 -6.62 7.44
C ALA A 3 13.26 -6.29 6.07
N ALA A 4 13.53 -5.09 5.55
CA ALA A 4 13.13 -4.67 4.21
C ALA A 4 13.70 -5.57 3.09
N THR A 5 14.95 -6.02 3.17
CA THR A 5 15.55 -6.91 2.16
C THR A 5 14.87 -8.28 2.17
N ARG A 6 14.57 -8.82 3.37
CA ARG A 6 13.83 -10.08 3.51
C ARG A 6 12.42 -9.96 2.93
N PHE A 7 11.75 -8.83 3.20
CA PHE A 7 10.44 -8.53 2.63
C PHE A 7 10.49 -8.39 1.10
N ASN A 8 11.37 -7.55 0.55
CA ASN A 8 11.48 -7.30 -0.90
C ASN A 8 11.80 -8.58 -1.68
N ARG A 9 12.59 -9.50 -1.11
CA ARG A 9 12.92 -10.81 -1.71
C ARG A 9 11.88 -11.90 -1.49
N SER A 10 10.87 -11.66 -0.65
CA SER A 10 9.79 -12.64 -0.43
C SER A 10 8.84 -12.68 -1.63
N THR A 11 8.17 -13.81 -1.83
CA THR A 11 7.13 -13.94 -2.87
C THR A 11 6.04 -12.90 -2.70
N PHE A 12 5.62 -12.65 -1.45
CA PHE A 12 4.64 -11.63 -1.12
C PHE A 12 5.14 -10.21 -1.47
N GLY A 13 6.37 -9.85 -1.07
CA GLY A 13 6.93 -8.52 -1.38
C GLY A 13 7.11 -8.28 -2.87
N ARG A 14 7.59 -9.29 -3.63
CA ARG A 14 7.69 -9.20 -5.10
C ARG A 14 6.32 -9.03 -5.77
N TRP A 15 5.32 -9.80 -5.34
CA TRP A 15 3.95 -9.65 -5.85
C TRP A 15 3.39 -8.27 -5.52
N LEU A 16 3.52 -7.85 -4.25
CA LEU A 16 2.97 -6.59 -3.78
C LEU A 16 3.63 -5.39 -4.48
N ASN A 17 4.93 -5.46 -4.78
CA ASN A 17 5.67 -4.43 -5.51
C ASN A 17 5.50 -4.53 -7.04
N GLY A 18 4.89 -5.60 -7.56
CA GLY A 18 4.64 -5.79 -8.98
C GLY A 18 3.40 -5.04 -9.50
N PRO A 19 3.12 -5.11 -10.81
CA PRO A 19 1.95 -4.48 -11.42
C PRO A 19 0.61 -4.94 -10.83
N SER A 20 0.49 -6.23 -10.51
CA SER A 20 -0.69 -6.81 -9.88
C SER A 20 -0.88 -6.31 -8.44
N GLY A 21 0.20 -6.22 -7.66
CA GLY A 21 0.18 -5.63 -6.33
C GLY A 21 -0.19 -4.14 -6.34
N ARG A 22 0.25 -3.39 -7.37
CA ARG A 22 -0.15 -2.01 -7.58
C ARG A 22 -1.66 -1.89 -7.82
N LEU A 23 -2.21 -2.73 -8.70
CA LEU A 23 -3.65 -2.75 -8.97
C LEU A 23 -4.44 -3.13 -7.72
N PHE A 24 -3.96 -4.10 -6.95
CA PHE A 24 -4.56 -4.49 -5.67
C PHE A 24 -4.62 -3.32 -4.67
N ARG A 25 -3.53 -2.54 -4.53
CA ARG A 25 -3.51 -1.36 -3.65
C ARG A 25 -4.52 -0.30 -4.09
N VAL A 26 -4.60 -0.02 -5.40
CA VAL A 26 -5.63 0.91 -5.92
C VAL A 26 -7.03 0.38 -5.63
N ALA A 27 -7.30 -0.89 -5.91
CA ALA A 27 -8.61 -1.50 -5.66
C ALA A 27 -9.00 -1.46 -4.18
N ALA A 28 -8.07 -1.83 -3.28
CA ALA A 28 -8.28 -1.77 -1.84
C ALA A 28 -8.55 -0.34 -1.37
N GLY A 29 -7.79 0.64 -1.87
CA GLY A 29 -8.00 2.04 -1.55
C GLY A 29 -9.33 2.60 -2.02
N SER A 30 -9.74 2.26 -3.25
CA SER A 30 -11.07 2.61 -3.76
C SER A 30 -12.18 1.97 -2.94
N ALA A 31 -12.01 0.72 -2.49
CA ALA A 31 -12.98 0.04 -1.62
C ALA A 31 -13.12 0.75 -0.27
N PHE A 32 -12.00 1.12 0.37
CA PHE A 32 -12.02 1.91 1.62
C PHE A 32 -12.66 3.28 1.44
N LEU A 33 -12.36 3.97 0.32
CA LEU A 33 -12.96 5.25 -0.01
C LEU A 33 -14.48 5.13 -0.13
N VAL A 34 -14.96 4.18 -0.94
CA VAL A 34 -16.40 3.96 -1.15
C VAL A 34 -17.11 3.53 0.14
N ALA A 35 -16.53 2.61 0.90
CA ALA A 35 -17.08 2.18 2.19
C ALA A 35 -17.12 3.34 3.20
N GLY A 36 -16.04 4.12 3.27
CA GLY A 36 -15.94 5.29 4.13
C GLY A 36 -16.96 6.38 3.78
N LEU A 37 -17.20 6.62 2.49
CA LEU A 37 -18.23 7.56 2.02
C LEU A 37 -19.63 7.10 2.43
N ARG A 38 -19.95 5.81 2.29
CA ARG A 38 -21.23 5.24 2.72
C ARG A 38 -21.43 5.28 4.23
N ALA A 39 -20.36 5.11 5.01
CA ALA A 39 -20.40 5.07 6.46
C ALA A 39 -19.92 6.36 7.15
N ARG A 40 -19.84 7.50 6.43
CA ARG A 40 -19.22 8.77 6.88
C ARG A 40 -19.74 9.33 8.21
N GLY A 41 -20.95 8.95 8.59
CA GLY A 41 -21.57 9.32 9.87
C GLY A 41 -20.95 8.61 11.09
N THR A 42 -20.20 7.53 10.87
CA THR A 42 -19.58 6.73 11.94
C THR A 42 -18.08 7.01 12.05
N ALA A 43 -17.51 6.78 13.24
CA ALA A 43 -16.07 6.86 13.45
C ALA A 43 -15.30 5.91 12.52
N ALA A 44 -15.82 4.69 12.32
CA ALA A 44 -15.24 3.69 11.42
C ALA A 44 -15.23 4.16 9.96
N GLY A 45 -16.30 4.81 9.48
CA GLY A 45 -16.34 5.35 8.12
C GLY A 45 -15.35 6.49 7.91
N ARG A 46 -15.20 7.38 8.89
CA ARG A 46 -14.17 8.44 8.84
C ARG A 46 -12.76 7.85 8.87
N ALA A 47 -12.51 6.84 9.69
CA ALA A 47 -11.24 6.12 9.71
C ALA A 47 -10.96 5.44 8.36
N ALA A 48 -11.96 4.82 7.74
CA ALA A 48 -11.83 4.22 6.40
C ALA A 48 -11.51 5.26 5.31
N LEU A 49 -12.13 6.45 5.36
CA LEU A 49 -11.80 7.56 4.46
C LEU A 49 -10.35 8.00 4.60
N LEU A 50 -9.90 8.25 5.83
CA LEU A 50 -8.51 8.61 6.10
C LEU A 50 -7.55 7.50 5.66
N TRP A 51 -7.91 6.25 5.96
CA TRP A 51 -7.10 5.10 5.61
C TRP A 51 -6.98 4.92 4.09
N SER A 52 -8.02 5.23 3.32
CA SER A 52 -8.04 5.07 1.85
C SER A 52 -6.91 5.82 1.13
N VAL A 53 -6.41 6.91 1.73
CA VAL A 53 -5.30 7.71 1.19
C VAL A 53 -4.03 6.88 1.03
N PHE A 54 -3.72 6.01 1.99
CA PHE A 54 -2.49 5.19 1.95
C PHE A 54 -2.46 4.19 0.78
N PRO A 55 -3.41 3.25 0.63
CA PRO A 55 -3.42 2.32 -0.48
C PRO A 55 -3.66 3.01 -1.84
N LEU A 56 -4.46 4.09 -1.91
CA LEU A 56 -4.64 4.85 -3.15
C LEU A 56 -3.32 5.51 -3.60
N SER A 57 -2.62 6.20 -2.70
CA SER A 57 -1.31 6.81 -3.02
C SER A 57 -0.24 5.75 -3.28
N ALA A 58 -0.21 4.66 -2.51
CA ALA A 58 0.69 3.53 -2.72
C ALA A 58 0.51 2.84 -4.08
N GLY A 59 -0.73 2.77 -4.55
CA GLY A 59 -1.07 2.26 -5.87
C GLY A 59 -0.78 3.28 -6.98
N THR A 60 -1.24 4.52 -6.85
CA THR A 60 -1.13 5.53 -7.92
C THR A 60 0.31 6.03 -8.12
N LEU A 61 1.03 6.32 -7.04
CA LEU A 61 2.38 6.91 -7.06
C LEU A 61 3.52 5.87 -7.09
N ASP A 62 3.19 4.57 -7.12
CA ASP A 62 4.17 3.47 -7.01
C ASP A 62 5.08 3.61 -5.77
N VAL A 63 4.47 3.88 -4.61
CA VAL A 63 5.19 3.97 -3.32
C VAL A 63 4.89 2.77 -2.42
N CYS A 64 5.85 2.38 -1.59
CA CYS A 64 5.78 1.20 -0.73
C CYS A 64 5.97 1.59 0.75
N TYR A 65 4.88 1.91 1.43
CA TYR A 65 4.89 2.24 2.86
C TYR A 65 5.41 1.11 3.75
N ILE A 66 5.22 -0.15 3.34
CA ILE A 66 5.73 -1.32 4.09
C ILE A 66 7.26 -1.40 4.01
N SER A 67 7.85 -1.18 2.83
CA SER A 67 9.31 -1.17 2.73
C SER A 67 9.89 0.01 3.52
N LEU A 68 9.26 1.18 3.44
CA LEU A 68 9.65 2.36 4.23
C LEU A 68 9.60 2.09 5.74
N SER A 69 8.51 1.51 6.26
CA SER A 69 8.39 1.21 7.69
C SER A 69 9.38 0.14 8.17
N LEU A 70 9.89 -0.70 7.26
CA LEU A 70 10.93 -1.69 7.53
C LEU A 70 12.36 -1.15 7.31
N GLY A 71 12.53 0.15 7.09
CA GLY A 71 13.82 0.81 6.85
C GLY A 71 14.38 0.62 5.44
N GLY A 72 13.50 0.31 4.49
CA GLY A 72 13.79 0.12 3.07
C GLY A 72 13.39 1.31 2.18
N PRO A 73 13.58 1.19 0.86
CA PRO A 73 13.29 2.27 -0.07
C PRO A 73 11.79 2.59 -0.16
N PHE A 74 11.45 3.87 -0.29
CA PHE A 74 10.05 4.31 -0.41
C PHE A 74 9.44 4.04 -1.79
N ARG A 75 10.24 4.08 -2.87
CA ARG A 75 9.75 3.88 -4.24
C ARG A 75 9.63 2.38 -4.55
N GLY A 76 8.50 1.97 -5.13
CA GLY A 76 8.26 0.59 -5.56
C GLY A 76 9.33 0.10 -6.54
N ALA A 77 9.76 0.96 -7.48
CA ALA A 77 10.87 0.65 -8.39
C ALA A 77 12.18 0.30 -7.65
N ALA A 78 12.53 1.04 -6.61
CA ALA A 78 13.72 0.76 -5.80
C ALA A 78 13.53 -0.49 -4.92
N CYS A 79 12.29 -0.80 -4.49
CA CYS A 79 12.00 -2.07 -3.83
C CYS A 79 12.16 -3.27 -4.76
N ARG A 80 11.86 -3.11 -6.06
CA ARG A 80 12.03 -4.16 -7.08
C ARG A 80 13.50 -4.40 -7.44
N ALA A 81 14.36 -3.40 -7.26
CA ALA A 81 15.79 -3.46 -7.54
C ALA A 81 16.66 -3.96 -6.36
N ALA A 82 16.06 -4.20 -5.18
CA ALA A 82 16.75 -4.55 -3.92
C ALA A 82 16.55 -6.02 -3.50
#